data_AF-H6SRL4-F1
#
_entry.id   AF-H6SRL4-F1
#
_cell.length_a   1.000
_cell.length_b   1.000
_cell.length_c   1.000
_cell.angle_alpha   90.00
_cell.angle_beta   90.00
_cell.angle_gamma   90.00
#
_symmetry.space_group_name_H-M   'P 1'
#
loop_
_entity.id
_entity.type
_entity.pdbx_description
1 polymer ?
#
loop_
_entity_poly.entity_id
_entity_poly.type
_entity_poly.pdbx_seq_one_letter_code
_entity_poly.pdbx_strand_id
1 'polypeptide(L)'
;MVLVGYSFGADVLPATFAALSEADRARVVRLSLLALSPVGDFEISLSGWMGRRPPQGIPTLPDLEGVAPGMIQCAYGEDEAAESACPALEQRGADVLRTTGGHHFDGDYGRLARWILKGI
;
A
#
# COMPACT_ATOMS: atom_id res chain seq x y z
N MET A 1 15.34 4.78 -6.10
CA MET A 1 14.00 5.24 -6.49
C MET A 1 13.00 4.79 -5.44
N VAL A 2 12.01 5.60 -5.11
CA VAL A 2 10.90 5.21 -4.24
C VAL A 2 9.64 5.19 -5.09
N LEU A 3 8.82 4.16 -4.93
CA LEU A 3 7.48 4.11 -5.51
C LEU A 3 6.46 4.30 -4.39
N VAL A 4 5.53 5.23 -4.59
CA VAL A 4 4.50 5.56 -3.61
C VAL A 4 3.13 5.39 -4.27
N GLY A 5 2.27 4.59 -3.66
CA GLY A 5 0.88 4.40 -4.08
C GLY A 5 -0.07 4.79 -2.96
N TYR A 6 -1.20 5.41 -3.31
CA TYR A 6 -2.26 5.74 -2.37
C TYR A 6 -3.60 5.20 -2.82
N SER A 7 -4.37 4.60 -1.89
CA SER A 7 -5.68 4.00 -2.14
C SER A 7 -5.57 2.98 -3.27
N PHE A 8 -6.37 3.11 -4.32
CA PHE A 8 -6.24 2.34 -5.57
C PHE A 8 -4.79 2.24 -6.10
N GLY A 9 -4.02 3.33 -6.02
CA GLY A 9 -2.62 3.31 -6.44
C GLY A 9 -1.73 2.44 -5.54
N ALA A 10 -2.07 2.30 -4.25
CA ALA A 10 -1.40 1.36 -3.35
C ALA A 10 -1.74 -0.08 -3.71
N ASP A 11 -2.97 -0.34 -4.16
CA ASP A 11 -3.44 -1.67 -4.53
C ASP A 11 -2.81 -2.20 -5.83
N VAL A 12 -2.59 -1.31 -6.80
CA VAL A 12 -2.02 -1.66 -8.12
C VAL A 12 -0.48 -1.68 -8.10
N LEU A 13 0.15 -0.99 -7.16
CA LEU A 13 1.61 -0.85 -7.13
C LEU A 13 2.38 -2.17 -6.95
N PRO A 14 1.95 -3.14 -6.11
CA PRO A 14 2.61 -4.45 -5.99
C PRO A 14 2.73 -5.19 -7.34
N ALA A 15 1.62 -5.33 -8.06
CA ALA A 15 1.61 -5.93 -9.39
C ALA A 15 2.48 -5.14 -10.39
N THR A 16 2.43 -3.81 -10.32
CA THR A 16 3.28 -2.94 -11.16
C THR A 16 4.76 -3.17 -10.88
N PHE A 17 5.16 -3.27 -9.62
CA PHE A 17 6.53 -3.57 -9.21
C PHE A 17 6.98 -4.96 -9.68
N ALA A 18 6.11 -5.97 -9.56
CA ALA A 18 6.38 -7.32 -10.02
C ALA A 18 6.57 -7.41 -11.54
N ALA A 19 5.92 -6.53 -12.30
CA ALA A 19 6.01 -6.46 -13.76
C ALA A 19 7.20 -5.65 -14.30
N LEU A 20 7.95 -4.95 -13.44
CA LEU A 20 9.13 -4.19 -13.86
C LEU A 20 10.23 -5.10 -14.43
N SER A 21 11.03 -4.54 -15.34
CA SER A 21 12.28 -5.18 -15.74
C SER A 21 13.19 -5.35 -14.52
N GLU A 22 14.08 -6.36 -14.53
CA GLU A 22 15.02 -6.56 -13.43
C GLU A 22 15.88 -5.31 -13.17
N ALA A 23 16.29 -4.62 -14.24
CA ALA A 23 17.09 -3.41 -14.17
C ALA A 23 16.35 -2.24 -13.51
N ASP A 24 15.04 -2.09 -13.75
CA ASP A 24 14.23 -1.05 -13.11
C ASP A 24 13.90 -1.42 -11.67
N ARG A 25 13.55 -2.69 -11.43
CA ARG A 25 13.26 -3.23 -10.10
C ARG A 25 14.45 -3.04 -9.15
N ALA A 26 15.67 -3.29 -9.62
CA ALA A 26 16.90 -3.11 -8.86
C ALA A 26 17.18 -1.66 -8.43
N ARG A 27 16.53 -0.66 -9.07
CA ARG A 27 16.66 0.76 -8.71
C ARG A 27 15.67 1.18 -7.63
N VAL A 28 14.64 0.38 -7.37
CA VAL A 28 13.64 0.68 -6.34
C VAL A 28 14.21 0.30 -4.99
N VAL A 29 14.23 1.25 -4.06
CA VAL A 29 14.75 1.04 -2.70
C VAL A 29 13.65 0.96 -1.66
N ARG A 30 12.43 1.45 -1.98
CA ARG A 30 11.24 1.41 -1.13
C ARG A 30 9.95 1.37 -1.93
N LEU A 31 8.96 0.67 -1.37
CA LEU A 31 7.55 0.71 -1.77
C LEU A 31 6.75 1.29 -0.60
N SER A 32 6.15 2.46 -0.77
CA SER A 32 5.29 3.09 0.24
C SER A 32 3.82 2.95 -0.18
N LEU A 33 3.07 2.12 0.52
CA LEU A 33 1.69 1.73 0.24
C LEU A 33 0.77 2.42 1.26
N LEU A 34 0.01 3.40 0.80
CA LEU A 34 -0.81 4.27 1.64
C LEU A 34 -2.28 3.87 1.49
N ALA A 35 -2.93 3.48 2.60
CA ALA A 35 -4.30 2.93 2.61
C ALA A 35 -4.44 1.70 1.70
N LEU A 36 -3.55 0.71 1.89
CA LEU A 36 -3.53 -0.53 1.14
C LEU A 36 -4.69 -1.45 1.51
N SER A 37 -5.47 -1.86 0.52
CA SER A 37 -6.54 -2.84 0.65
C SER A 37 -6.01 -4.28 0.53
N PRO A 38 -6.63 -5.28 1.17
CA PRO A 38 -6.32 -6.70 0.97
C PRO A 38 -6.59 -7.20 -0.46
N VAL A 39 -7.41 -6.47 -1.20
CA VAL A 39 -7.82 -6.80 -2.56
C VAL A 39 -7.76 -5.53 -3.40
N GLY A 40 -6.97 -5.58 -4.47
CA GLY A 40 -6.88 -4.53 -5.46
C GLY A 40 -7.87 -4.79 -6.59
N ASP A 41 -8.42 -3.70 -7.11
CA ASP A 41 -9.09 -3.70 -8.40
C ASP A 41 -8.24 -2.89 -9.38
N PHE A 42 -8.24 -3.25 -10.65
CA PHE A 42 -7.61 -2.44 -11.71
C PHE A 42 -8.62 -1.48 -12.37
N GLU A 43 -9.88 -1.48 -11.91
CA GLU A 43 -10.93 -0.58 -12.36
C GLU A 43 -11.36 0.40 -11.24
N ILE A 44 -11.40 1.71 -11.56
CA ILE A 44 -12.05 2.70 -10.69
C ILE A 44 -13.53 2.73 -11.06
N SER A 45 -14.38 2.07 -10.28
CA SER A 45 -15.83 2.11 -10.45
C SER A 45 -16.52 3.01 -9.42
N LEU A 46 -17.58 3.73 -9.83
CA LEU A 46 -18.43 4.50 -8.92
C LEU A 46 -19.05 3.60 -7.82
N SER A 47 -19.32 2.33 -8.14
CA SER A 47 -19.75 1.31 -7.18
C SER A 47 -18.70 0.97 -6.13
N GLY A 48 -17.41 0.96 -6.49
CA GLY A 48 -16.31 0.69 -5.57
C GLY A 48 -16.18 1.76 -4.49
N TRP A 49 -16.38 3.03 -4.84
CA TRP A 49 -16.42 4.13 -3.86
C TRP A 49 -17.64 4.01 -2.91
N MET A 50 -18.74 3.39 -3.33
CA MET A 50 -19.89 3.11 -2.45
C MET A 50 -19.69 1.88 -1.53
N GLY A 51 -18.44 1.38 -1.39
CA GLY A 51 -18.11 0.27 -0.49
C GLY A 51 -18.56 -1.11 -1.00
N ARG A 52 -18.92 -1.23 -2.28
CA ARG A 52 -19.28 -2.51 -2.89
C ARG A 52 -18.05 -3.19 -3.44
N ARG A 53 -17.71 -4.35 -2.85
CA ARG A 53 -16.58 -5.17 -3.29
C ARG A 53 -16.80 -5.68 -4.73
N PRO A 54 -15.87 -5.45 -5.66
CA PRO A 54 -15.98 -5.93 -7.03
C PRO A 54 -15.88 -7.47 -7.06
N PRO A 55 -16.57 -8.14 -8.00
CA PRO A 55 -16.58 -9.61 -8.09
C PRO A 55 -15.24 -10.23 -8.53
N GLN A 56 -14.25 -9.41 -8.93
CA GLN A 56 -13.01 -9.85 -9.62
C GLN A 56 -11.73 -9.22 -9.05
N GLY A 57 -11.75 -8.75 -7.81
CA GLY A 57 -10.55 -8.14 -7.22
C GLY A 57 -9.40 -9.15 -7.04
N ILE A 58 -8.17 -8.72 -7.30
CA ILE A 58 -6.95 -9.52 -7.17
C ILE A 58 -6.36 -9.28 -5.77
N PRO A 59 -6.05 -10.34 -4.98
CA PRO A 59 -5.40 -10.16 -3.69
C PRO A 59 -4.07 -9.42 -3.83
N THR A 60 -3.81 -8.41 -2.99
CA THR A 60 -2.59 -7.58 -3.08
C THR A 60 -1.37 -8.24 -2.44
N LEU A 61 -1.58 -9.08 -1.43
CA LEU A 61 -0.51 -9.69 -0.65
C LEU A 61 0.40 -10.66 -1.42
N PRO A 62 -0.10 -11.50 -2.36
CA PRO A 62 0.74 -12.40 -3.16
C PRO A 62 1.82 -11.67 -3.96
N ASP A 63 1.51 -10.51 -4.55
CA ASP A 63 2.47 -9.72 -5.33
C ASP A 63 3.61 -9.12 -4.46
N LEU A 64 3.42 -9.11 -3.13
CA LEU A 64 4.42 -8.69 -2.15
C LEU A 64 5.25 -9.85 -1.57
N GLU A 65 4.99 -11.10 -1.94
CA GLU A 65 5.75 -12.26 -1.42
C GLU A 65 7.22 -12.25 -1.84
N GLY A 66 7.52 -11.80 -3.06
CA GLY A 66 8.90 -11.68 -3.57
C GLY A 66 9.65 -10.41 -3.12
N VAL A 67 9.00 -9.53 -2.35
CA VAL A 67 9.57 -8.26 -1.90
C VAL A 67 10.17 -8.43 -0.50
N ALA A 68 11.42 -7.97 -0.32
CA ALA A 68 12.04 -7.97 0.99
C ALA A 68 11.19 -7.14 1.99
N PRO A 69 10.80 -7.67 3.16
CA PRO A 69 9.89 -6.95 4.05
C PRO A 69 10.36 -5.55 4.46
N GLY A 70 11.67 -5.37 4.71
CA GLY A 70 12.25 -4.06 5.05
C GLY A 70 12.23 -3.03 3.92
N MET A 71 11.85 -3.43 2.70
CA MET A 71 11.62 -2.52 1.57
C MET A 71 10.19 -1.95 1.57
N ILE A 72 9.27 -2.58 2.30
CA ILE A 72 7.85 -2.26 2.31
C ILE A 72 7.57 -1.29 3.46
N GLN A 73 6.94 -0.19 3.10
CA GLN A 73 6.30 0.76 4.00
C GLN A 73 4.79 0.69 3.78
N CYS A 74 4.00 0.46 4.82
CA CYS A 74 2.54 0.46 4.74
C CYS A 74 1.91 1.41 5.76
N ALA A 75 1.09 2.35 5.32
CA ALA A 75 0.41 3.30 6.19
C ALA A 75 -1.11 3.13 6.10
N TYR A 76 -1.80 3.26 7.24
CA TYR A 76 -3.27 3.17 7.31
C TYR A 76 -3.84 4.03 8.45
N GLY A 77 -5.10 4.44 8.31
CA GLY A 77 -5.88 5.05 9.39
C GLY A 77 -6.42 4.00 10.37
N GLU A 78 -6.46 4.30 11.66
CA GLU A 78 -7.00 3.35 12.65
C GLU A 78 -8.49 3.03 12.45
N ASP A 79 -9.27 3.95 11.89
CA ASP A 79 -10.70 3.74 11.61
C ASP A 79 -10.94 2.74 10.47
N GLU A 80 -9.93 2.53 9.60
CA GLU A 80 -9.98 1.57 8.48
C GLU A 80 -9.14 0.31 8.75
N ALA A 81 -8.75 0.04 10.00
CA ALA A 81 -7.87 -1.08 10.34
C ALA A 81 -8.38 -2.44 9.85
N ALA A 82 -9.70 -2.66 9.84
CA ALA A 82 -10.32 -3.89 9.35
C ALA A 82 -10.28 -4.04 7.82
N GLU A 83 -10.05 -2.94 7.11
CA GLU A 83 -10.01 -2.85 5.65
C GLU A 83 -8.57 -2.74 5.13
N SER A 84 -7.58 -2.67 6.03
CA SER A 84 -6.18 -2.54 5.68
C SER A 84 -5.45 -3.88 5.60
N ALA A 85 -4.57 -4.02 4.61
CA ALA A 85 -3.61 -5.13 4.53
C ALA A 85 -2.32 -4.87 5.34
N CYS A 86 -2.11 -3.65 5.84
CA CYS A 86 -0.89 -3.28 6.56
C CYS A 86 -0.62 -4.13 7.82
N PRO A 87 -1.61 -4.50 8.66
CA PRO A 87 -1.36 -5.37 9.81
C PRO A 87 -0.74 -6.73 9.45
N ALA A 88 -1.12 -7.32 8.31
CA ALA A 88 -0.53 -8.58 7.85
C ALA A 88 0.93 -8.40 7.39
N LEU A 89 1.26 -7.23 6.82
CA LEU A 89 2.63 -6.89 6.42
C LEU A 89 3.51 -6.57 7.63
N GLU A 90 2.96 -5.98 8.70
CA GLU A 90 3.67 -5.77 9.96
C GLU A 90 4.17 -7.11 10.53
N GLN A 91 3.33 -8.15 10.54
CA GLN A 91 3.73 -9.50 10.99
C GLN A 91 4.83 -10.13 10.13
N ARG A 92 5.02 -9.64 8.91
CA ARG A 92 6.08 -10.07 7.98
C ARG A 92 7.35 -9.21 8.09
N GLY A 93 7.36 -8.18 8.92
CA GLY A 93 8.50 -7.29 9.14
C GLY A 93 8.55 -6.05 8.25
N ALA A 94 7.42 -5.63 7.67
CA ALA A 94 7.31 -4.34 7.00
C ALA A 94 7.33 -3.17 8.01
N ASP A 95 7.77 -1.99 7.56
CA ASP A 95 7.63 -0.74 8.32
C ASP A 95 6.18 -0.27 8.21
N VAL A 96 5.47 -0.20 9.33
CA VAL A 96 4.03 0.12 9.35
C VAL A 96 3.75 1.37 10.15
N LEU A 97 3.01 2.31 9.54
CA LEU A 97 2.55 3.53 10.18
C LEU A 97 1.03 3.49 10.38
N ARG A 98 0.61 3.31 11.62
CA ARG A 98 -0.78 3.57 12.03
C ARG A 98 -0.98 5.06 12.32
N THR A 99 -1.95 5.66 11.65
CA THR A 99 -2.37 7.06 11.85
C THR A 99 -3.72 7.13 12.56
N THR A 100 -4.09 8.31 13.05
CA THR A 100 -5.46 8.58 13.52
C THR A 100 -6.40 8.72 12.32
N GLY A 101 -7.71 8.61 12.57
CA GLY A 101 -8.72 8.77 11.52
C GLY A 101 -8.77 7.59 10.56
N GLY A 102 -9.39 7.81 9.39
CA GLY A 102 -9.53 6.79 8.33
C GLY A 102 -8.66 7.08 7.10
N HIS A 103 -9.23 6.83 5.92
CA HIS A 103 -8.55 6.82 4.61
C HIS A 103 -7.67 8.04 4.28
N HIS A 104 -7.97 9.21 4.86
CA HIS A 104 -7.25 10.46 4.62
C HIS A 104 -6.16 10.77 5.67
N PHE A 105 -5.86 9.83 6.57
CA PHE A 105 -4.80 9.92 7.59
C PHE A 105 -4.96 11.15 8.50
N ASP A 106 -6.21 11.54 8.78
CA ASP A 106 -6.57 12.71 9.60
C ASP A 106 -5.95 14.04 9.10
N GLY A 107 -5.55 14.10 7.82
CA GLY A 107 -4.90 15.27 7.23
C GLY A 107 -3.43 15.47 7.60
N ASP A 108 -2.80 14.56 8.36
CA ASP A 108 -1.39 14.68 8.78
C ASP A 108 -0.41 14.18 7.71
N TYR A 109 -0.49 14.79 6.53
CA TYR A 109 0.39 14.47 5.39
C TYR A 109 1.86 14.80 5.67
N GLY A 110 2.12 15.75 6.57
CA GLY A 110 3.46 16.11 6.99
C GLY A 110 4.16 14.97 7.73
N ARG A 111 3.46 14.31 8.66
CA ARG A 111 3.96 13.10 9.32
C ARG A 111 4.17 11.97 8.32
N LEU A 112 3.23 11.79 7.40
CA LEU A 112 3.32 10.74 6.38
C LEU A 112 4.56 10.93 5.50
N ALA A 113 4.77 12.13 4.97
CA ALA A 113 5.94 12.45 4.15
C ALA A 113 7.26 12.25 4.92
N ARG A 114 7.34 12.70 6.18
CA ARG A 114 8.54 12.48 7.01
C ARG A 114 8.83 11.00 7.25
N TRP A 115 7.79 10.20 7.46
CA TRP A 115 7.94 8.76 7.65
C TRP A 115 8.41 8.05 6.38
N ILE A 116 7.84 8.40 5.21
CA ILE A 116 8.33 7.90 3.91
C ILE A 116 9.81 8.24 3.73
N LEU A 117 10.18 9.51 3.92
CA LEU A 117 11.56 9.99 3.73
C LEU A 117 12.56 9.36 4.71
N LYS A 118 12.17 9.08 5.95
CA LYS A 118 13.02 8.37 6.93
C LYS A 118 13.37 6.95 6.49
N GLY A 119 12.51 6.35 5.66
CA GLY A 119 12.72 5.03 5.10
C GLY A 119 13.70 5.00 3.93
N ILE A 120 14.18 6.13 3.40
CA ILE A 120 15.07 6.16 2.22
C ILE A 120 16.53 6.18 2.68
#